data_AF-A0A2J8Y7V6-F1
#
_entry.id   AF-A0A2J8Y7V6-F1
#
_cell.length_a   1.000
_cell.length_b   1.000
_cell.length_c   1.000
_cell.angle_alpha   90.00
_cell.angle_beta   90.00
_cell.angle_gamma   90.00
#
_symmetry.space_group_name_H-M   'P 1'
#
loop_
_entity.id
_entity.type
_entity.pdbx_description
1 polymer ?
#
loop_
_entity_poly.entity_id
_entity_poly.type
_entity_poly.pdbx_seq_one_letter_code
_entity_poly.pdbx_strand_id
1 'polypeptide(L)'
;YLLAMVIAYFSRAGLPSGQYQRIHFFLALYLAMTWRRTTRPQRNIFYFLYGKTRLTYLAPAWVSPEELEEIQAYDPEHWVWTRDRARLS
;
A
#
# COMPACT_ATOMS: atom_id res chain seq x y z
N TYR A 1 -4.76 2.56 -7.36
CA TYR A 1 -3.49 1.99 -6.87
C TYR A 1 -3.15 2.32 -5.42
N LEU A 2 -2.95 3.57 -4.98
CA LEU A 2 -2.51 3.84 -3.57
C LEU A 2 -3.44 3.25 -2.50
N LEU A 3 -4.76 3.40 -2.64
CA LEU A 3 -5.71 2.83 -1.67
C LEU A 3 -5.82 1.31 -1.77
N ALA A 4 -5.62 0.73 -2.96
CA ALA A 4 -5.53 -0.71 -3.12
C ALA A 4 -4.27 -1.28 -2.42
N MET A 5 -3.15 -0.55 -2.45
CA MET A 5 -1.97 -0.91 -1.66
C MET A 5 -2.24 -0.88 -0.15
N VAL A 6 -3.04 0.07 0.34
CA VAL A 6 -3.43 0.12 1.77
C VAL A 6 -4.27 -1.10 2.16
N ILE A 7 -5.21 -1.51 1.31
CA ILE A 7 -6.00 -2.74 1.51
C ILE A 7 -5.08 -3.96 1.52
N ALA A 8 -4.14 -4.05 0.57
CA ALA A 8 -3.16 -5.11 0.49
C ALA A 8 -2.29 -5.22 1.77
N TYR A 9 -1.96 -4.08 2.40
CA TYR A 9 -1.23 -4.06 3.68
C TYR A 9 -2.07 -4.53 4.85
N PHE A 10 -3.35 -4.14 4.92
CA PHE A 10 -4.25 -4.64 5.95
C PHE A 10 -4.46 -6.15 5.80
N SER A 11 -4.66 -6.63 4.58
CA SER A 11 -4.77 -8.08 4.31
C SER A 11 -3.53 -8.86 4.78
N ARG A 12 -2.32 -8.31 4.60
CA ARG A 12 -1.06 -8.95 5.03
C ARG A 12 -0.78 -8.83 6.51
N ALA A 13 -1.20 -7.74 7.14
CA ALA A 13 -1.05 -7.56 8.58
C ALA A 13 -1.92 -8.55 9.38
N GLY A 14 -2.97 -9.11 8.77
CA GLY A 14 -3.74 -10.24 9.31
C GLY A 14 -4.47 -9.92 10.62
N LEU A 15 -4.63 -8.63 10.96
CA LEU A 15 -5.33 -8.23 12.17
C LEU A 15 -6.85 -8.28 11.93
N PRO A 16 -7.64 -8.62 12.96
CA PRO A 16 -9.09 -8.52 12.88
C PRO A 16 -9.52 -7.10 12.51
N SER A 17 -10.57 -6.97 11.69
CA SER A 17 -11.06 -5.67 11.19
C SER A 17 -11.32 -4.64 12.29
N GLY A 18 -11.80 -5.07 13.46
CA GLY A 18 -12.04 -4.22 14.63
C GLY A 18 -10.80 -3.65 15.32
N GLN A 19 -9.60 -4.15 15.02
CA GLN A 19 -8.35 -3.64 15.59
C GLN A 19 -7.73 -2.50 14.75
N TYR A 20 -8.21 -2.29 13.52
CA TYR A 20 -7.74 -1.19 12.68
C TYR A 20 -8.33 0.15 13.12
N GLN A 21 -7.54 0.90 13.89
CA GLN A 21 -7.80 2.31 14.15
C GLN A 21 -7.44 3.21 12.97
N ARG A 22 -8.01 4.43 12.94
CA ARG A 22 -7.74 5.46 11.90
C ARG A 22 -6.25 5.73 11.69
N ILE A 23 -5.44 5.68 12.75
CA ILE A 23 -3.98 5.88 12.64
C ILE A 23 -3.29 4.84 11.76
N HIS A 24 -3.77 3.59 11.76
CA HIS A 24 -3.23 2.53 10.90
C HIS A 24 -3.49 2.81 9.42
N PHE A 25 -4.62 3.43 9.10
CA PHE A 25 -4.92 3.87 7.74
C PHE A 25 -3.93 4.94 7.27
N PHE A 26 -3.67 5.96 8.09
CA PHE A 26 -2.70 7.00 7.74
C PHE A 26 -1.26 6.45 7.65
N LEU A 27 -0.89 5.52 8.53
CA LEU A 27 0.41 4.85 8.48
C LEU A 27 0.57 4.03 7.19
N ALA A 28 -0.43 3.21 6.85
CA ALA A 28 -0.44 2.43 5.62
C ALA A 28 -0.41 3.32 4.37
N LEU A 29 -1.15 4.43 4.38
CA LEU A 29 -1.15 5.39 3.28
C LEU A 29 0.20 6.09 3.13
N TYR A 30 0.83 6.49 4.24
CA TYR A 30 2.18 7.06 4.25
C TYR A 30 3.20 6.09 3.64
N LEU A 31 3.14 4.81 4.00
CA LEU A 31 4.01 3.78 3.44
C LEU A 31 3.76 3.57 1.95
N ALA A 32 2.49 3.52 1.52
CA ALA A 32 2.13 3.38 0.10
C ALA A 32 2.63 4.58 -0.74
N MET A 33 2.51 5.80 -0.22
CA MET A 33 3.03 7.01 -0.87
C MET A 33 4.56 7.02 -0.93
N THR A 34 5.22 6.70 0.19
CA THR A 34 6.68 6.62 0.27
C THR A 34 7.20 5.63 -0.76
N TRP A 35 6.59 4.44 -0.86
CA TRP A 35 6.99 3.45 -1.84
C TRP A 35 6.97 3.94 -3.28
N ARG A 36 5.85 4.54 -3.68
CA ARG A 36 5.60 4.99 -5.05
C ARG A 36 6.64 6.01 -5.48
N ARG A 37 7.10 6.84 -4.54
CA ARG A 37 8.09 7.90 -4.77
C ARG A 37 9.53 7.43 -4.56
N THR A 38 9.76 6.29 -3.91
CA THR A 38 11.11 5.80 -3.60
C THR A 38 11.69 5.04 -4.79
N THR A 39 12.84 5.50 -5.28
CA THR A 39 13.59 4.82 -6.34
C THR A 39 14.20 3.51 -5.84
N ARG A 40 14.51 2.57 -6.75
CA ARG A 40 15.15 1.29 -6.39
C ARG A 40 16.41 1.44 -5.51
N PRO A 41 17.33 2.39 -5.77
CA PRO A 41 18.49 2.63 -4.91
C PRO A 41 18.11 3.12 -3.50
N GLN A 42 17.12 4.01 -3.38
CA GLN A 42 16.67 4.53 -2.09
C GLN A 42 16.02 3.42 -1.23
N ARG A 43 15.36 2.44 -1.85
CA ARG A 43 14.79 1.27 -1.14
C ARG A 43 15.87 0.46 -0.43
N ASN A 44 17.06 0.32 -1.02
CA ASN A 44 18.18 -0.39 -0.41
C ASN A 44 18.69 0.32 0.86
N ILE A 45 18.67 1.65 0.87
CA ILE A 45 19.01 2.45 2.05
C ILE A 45 17.99 2.24 3.16
N PHE A 46 16.69 2.18 2.84
CA PHE A 46 15.66 1.83 3.81
C PHE A 46 15.89 0.42 4.40
N TYR A 47 16.13 -0.59 3.55
CA TYR A 47 16.47 -1.94 4.02
C TYR A 47 17.69 -1.99 4.94
N PHE A 48 18.68 -1.16 4.65
CA PHE A 48 19.89 -1.00 5.46
C PHE A 48 19.59 -0.35 6.82
N LEU A 49 18.83 0.76 6.85
CA LEU A 49 18.59 1.54 8.08
C LEU A 49 17.61 0.88 9.05
N TYR A 50 16.55 0.25 8.55
CA TYR A 50 15.47 -0.29 9.39
C TYR A 50 15.53 -1.80 9.58
N GLY A 51 16.45 -2.48 8.88
CA GLY A 51 16.59 -3.93 8.89
C GLY A 51 15.55 -4.62 8.00
N LYS A 52 16.00 -5.69 7.33
CA LYS A 52 15.21 -6.46 6.34
C LYS A 52 13.89 -7.00 6.92
N THR A 53 13.90 -7.44 8.18
CA THR A 53 12.75 -8.06 8.87
C THR A 53 11.66 -7.09 9.30
N ARG A 54 12.00 -5.84 9.66
CA ARG A 54 10.97 -4.82 10.01
C ARG A 54 10.31 -4.24 8.78
N LEU A 55 11.07 -4.16 7.70
CA LEU A 55 10.54 -3.71 6.42
C LEU A 55 9.85 -4.82 5.64
N THR A 56 10.09 -6.12 5.86
CA THR A 56 9.32 -7.19 5.19
C THR A 56 7.82 -7.12 5.48
N TYR A 57 7.42 -6.73 6.70
CA TYR A 57 6.00 -6.53 7.05
C TYR A 57 5.41 -5.24 6.48
N LEU A 58 6.27 -4.31 6.06
CA LEU A 58 5.89 -2.98 5.54
C LEU A 58 6.31 -2.84 4.06
N ALA A 59 6.77 -3.93 3.43
CA ALA A 59 7.48 -3.93 2.16
C ALA A 59 6.44 -3.84 1.04
N PRO A 60 6.41 -2.73 0.32
CA PRO A 60 5.46 -2.54 -0.78
C PRO A 60 5.89 -3.28 -2.06
N ALA A 61 7.07 -3.91 -2.05
CA ALA A 61 7.64 -4.68 -3.16
C ALA A 61 6.82 -5.93 -3.53
N TRP A 62 5.87 -6.30 -2.67
CA TRP A 62 5.11 -7.53 -2.80
C TRP A 62 3.72 -7.35 -3.41
N VAL A 63 3.27 -6.10 -3.63
CA VAL A 63 1.96 -5.86 -4.24
C VAL A 63 2.15 -5.62 -5.73
N SER A 64 1.84 -6.63 -6.52
CA SER A 64 1.97 -6.55 -7.98
C SER A 64 0.84 -5.69 -8.58
N PRO A 65 1.01 -5.13 -9.78
CA PRO A 65 -0.08 -4.44 -10.47
C PRO A 65 -1.34 -5.30 -10.59
N GLU A 66 -1.16 -6.61 -10.84
CA GLU A 66 -2.24 -7.59 -10.98
C GLU A 66 -3.02 -7.72 -9.66
N GLU A 67 -2.34 -7.85 -8.52
CA GLU A 67 -3.00 -7.89 -7.21
C GLU A 67 -3.78 -6.60 -6.91
N LEU A 68 -3.26 -5.44 -7.33
CA LEU A 68 -3.97 -4.18 -7.17
C LEU A 68 -5.25 -4.15 -8.03
N GLU A 69 -5.19 -4.73 -9.23
CA GLU A 69 -6.35 -4.84 -10.12
C GLU A 69 -7.38 -5.82 -9.56
N GLU A 70 -6.96 -6.95 -8.99
CA GLU A 70 -7.84 -7.90 -8.29
C GLU A 70 -8.58 -7.23 -7.12
N ILE A 71 -7.87 -6.44 -6.30
CA ILE A 71 -8.47 -5.68 -5.19
C ILE A 71 -9.51 -4.67 -5.71
N GLN A 72 -9.23 -4.02 -6.85
CA GLN A 72 -10.18 -3.06 -7.45
C GLN A 72 -11.36 -3.76 -8.12
N ALA A 73 -11.15 -4.95 -8.69
CA ALA A 73 -12.17 -5.75 -9.36
C ALA A 73 -13.20 -6.33 -8.40
N TYR A 74 -12.91 -6.39 -7.10
CA TYR A 74 -13.87 -6.84 -6.08
C TYR A 74 -15.14 -5.97 -6.04
N ASP A 75 -14.99 -4.65 -6.17
CA ASP A 75 -16.10 -3.71 -6.29
C ASP A 75 -15.66 -2.55 -7.19
N PRO A 76 -15.76 -2.68 -8.52
CA PRO A 76 -15.20 -1.72 -9.46
C PRO A 76 -15.95 -0.38 -9.47
N GLU A 77 -17.23 -0.38 -9.07
CA GLU A 77 -18.07 0.83 -9.02
C GLU A 77 -17.88 1.62 -7.72
N HIS A 78 -17.13 1.07 -6.75
CA HIS A 78 -16.84 1.76 -5.51
C HIS A 78 -16.23 3.15 -5.77
N TRP A 79 -16.81 4.17 -5.14
CA TRP A 79 -16.46 5.60 -5.33
C TRP A 79 -14.96 5.91 -5.20
N VAL A 80 -14.23 5.06 -4.48
CA VAL A 80 -12.81 5.22 -4.23
C VAL A 80 -11.94 4.88 -5.46
N TRP A 81 -12.44 4.03 -6.37
CA TRP A 81 -11.77 3.62 -7.60
C TRP A 81 -12.17 4.47 -8.81
N THR A 82 -13.39 5.02 -8.78
CA THR A 82 -13.93 5.89 -9.83
C THR A 82 -13.37 7.32 -9.76
N ARG A 83 -12.50 7.62 -8.79
CA ARG A 83 -11.79 8.91 -8.72
C ARG A 83 -10.92 9.08 -9.97
N ASP A 84 -11.18 10.16 -10.71
CA ASP A 84 -10.52 10.55 -11.95
C ASP A 84 -8.98 10.40 -11.87
N ARG A 85 -8.43 9.36 -12.53
CA ARG A 85 -6.98 9.20 -12.69
C ARG A 85 -6.39 10.22 -13.69
N ALA A 86 -7.23 10.88 -14.47
CA ALA A 86 -6.87 11.76 -15.57
C ALA A 86 -6.45 13.19 -15.16
N ARG A 87 -6.66 13.59 -13.90
CA ARG A 87 -6.40 14.97 -13.43
C ARG A 87 -5.01 15.21 -12.79
N LEU A 88 -4.07 14.29 -13.00
CA LEU A 88 -2.71 14.38 -12.46
C LEU A 88 -1.62 14.35 -13.55
N SER A 89 -1.97 14.67 -14.80
CA SER A 89 -1.02 14.92 -15.89
C SER A 89 -0.57 16.38 -15.91
#